data_AF-A0A1H9AX43-F1
#
_entry.id   AF-A0A1H9AX43-F1
#
_cell.length_a   1.000
_cell.length_b   1.000
_cell.length_c   1.000
_cell.angle_alpha   90.00
_cell.angle_beta   90.00
_cell.angle_gamma   90.00
#
_symmetry.space_group_name_H-M   'P 1'
#
loop_
_entity.id
_entity.type
_entity.pdbx_description
1 polymer ?
#
loop_
_entity_poly.entity_id
_entity_poly.type
_entity_poly.pdbx_seq_one_letter_code
_entity_poly.pdbx_strand_id
1 'polypeptide(L)' 'MGANVVRDFMASITDVVGGRSAQYENKLNQGKELAIKEMKEEAAERGANAVVGVDLDFETLRDGMMMIVASGTAVILK' A
#
# COMPACT_ATOMS: atom_id res chain seq x y z
N MET A 1 23.39 -28.72 -26.73
CA MET A 1 22.38 -28.54 -25.67
C MET A 1 22.80 -27.38 -24.76
N GLY A 2 22.68 -26.14 -25.23
CA GLY A 2 23.22 -24.98 -24.49
C GLY A 2 22.54 -23.64 -24.78
N ALA A 3 21.76 -23.54 -25.86
CA ALA A 3 20.97 -22.34 -26.16
C ALA A 3 19.66 -22.26 -25.35
N ASN A 4 19.04 -23.41 -25.03
CA ASN A 4 17.76 -23.41 -24.29
C ASN A 4 17.93 -23.00 -22.83
N VAL A 5 19.03 -23.37 -22.16
CA VAL A 5 19.25 -23.03 -20.74
C VAL A 5 19.49 -21.52 -20.56
N VAL A 6 20.21 -20.88 -21.47
CA VAL A 6 20.43 -19.42 -21.42
C VAL A 6 19.16 -18.66 -21.81
N ARG A 7 18.38 -19.17 -22.77
CA ARG A 7 17.10 -18.57 -23.17
C ARG A 7 16.04 -18.72 -22.08
N ASP A 8 15.97 -19.86 -21.40
CA ASP A 8 15.02 -20.12 -20.33
C ASP A 8 15.38 -19.32 -19.06
N PHE A 9 16.68 -19.10 -18.78
CA PHE A 9 17.14 -18.24 -17.69
C PHE A 9 16.85 -16.75 -17.94
N MET A 10 17.01 -16.29 -19.18
CA MET A 10 16.62 -14.93 -19.59
C MET A 10 15.09 -14.73 -19.60
N ALA A 11 14.32 -15.76 -19.98
CA ALA A 11 12.86 -15.72 -19.97
C ALA A 11 12.30 -15.62 -18.54
N SER A 12 12.86 -16.34 -17.55
CA SER A 12 12.46 -16.24 -16.14
C SER A 12 12.76 -14.87 -15.50
N ILE A 13 13.71 -14.11 -16.05
CA ILE A 13 14.02 -12.75 -15.57
C ILE A 13 13.09 -11.71 -16.23
N THR A 14 12.49 -12.03 -17.39
CA THR A 14 11.65 -11.09 -18.13
C THR A 14 10.24 -10.93 -17.51
N ASP A 15 9.74 -11.95 -16.78
CA ASP A 15 8.47 -11.85 -16.05
C ASP A 15 8.51 -10.93 -14.82
N VAL A 16 9.69 -10.46 -14.41
CA VAL A 16 9.94 -9.66 -13.20
C VAL A 16 10.22 -8.18 -13.54
N VAL A 17 9.87 -7.71 -14.73
CA VAL A 17 10.08 -6.32 -15.15
C VAL A 17 8.77 -5.67 -15.59
N GLY A 18 8.02 -5.12 -14.62
CA GLY A 18 7.10 -3.99 -14.86
C GLY A 18 5.58 -4.23 -14.74
N GLY A 19 5.08 -5.45 -14.91
CA GLY A 19 3.62 -5.71 -14.91
C GLY A 19 2.99 -5.95 -13.52
N ARG A 20 3.67 -6.70 -12.65
CA ARG A 20 3.20 -6.97 -11.28
C ARG A 20 3.34 -5.76 -10.35
N SER A 21 4.36 -4.92 -10.58
CA SER A 21 4.63 -3.76 -9.73
C SER A 21 3.55 -2.68 -9.86
N ALA A 22 3.10 -2.33 -11.07
CA ALA A 22 2.12 -1.27 -11.27
C ALA A 22 0.73 -1.59 -10.70
N GLN A 23 0.24 -2.82 -10.85
CA GLN A 23 -1.06 -3.22 -10.31
C GLN A 23 -1.05 -3.37 -8.78
N TYR A 24 0.06 -3.86 -8.24
CA TYR A 24 0.27 -3.99 -6.79
C TYR A 24 0.44 -2.61 -6.14
N GLU A 25 1.27 -1.72 -6.72
CA GLU A 25 1.43 -0.33 -6.30
C GLU A 25 0.13 0.46 -6.40
N ASN A 26 -0.68 0.25 -7.44
CA ASN A 26 -1.98 0.91 -7.56
C ASN A 26 -2.94 0.50 -6.43
N LYS A 27 -3.02 -0.79 -6.10
CA LYS A 27 -3.86 -1.26 -4.99
C LYS A 27 -3.37 -0.75 -3.64
N LEU A 28 -2.06 -0.73 -3.43
CA LEU A 28 -1.41 -0.14 -2.26
C LEU A 28 -1.78 1.34 -2.10
N ASN A 29 -1.66 2.12 -3.18
CA ASN A 29 -1.99 3.54 -3.14
C ASN A 29 -3.48 3.77 -2.88
N GLN A 30 -4.37 3.01 -3.53
CA GLN A 30 -5.81 3.09 -3.29
C GLN A 30 -6.17 2.76 -1.83
N GLY A 31 -5.61 1.70 -1.27
CA GLY A 31 -5.87 1.32 0.11
C GLY A 31 -5.31 2.33 1.11
N LYS A 32 -4.13 2.90 0.84
CA LYS A 32 -3.56 3.99 1.65
C LYS A 32 -4.46 5.23 1.64
N GLU A 33 -4.94 5.65 0.46
CA GLU A 33 -5.85 6.79 0.34
C GLU A 33 -7.15 6.56 1.10
N LEU A 34 -7.69 5.33 1.03
CA LEU A 34 -8.89 4.95 1.77
C LEU A 34 -8.67 5.00 3.29
N ALA A 35 -7.59 4.38 3.80
CA ALA A 35 -7.29 4.37 5.24
C ALA A 35 -7.09 5.79 5.79
N ILE A 36 -6.38 6.66 5.06
CA ILE A 36 -6.21 8.06 5.44
C ILE A 36 -7.55 8.81 5.42
N LYS A 37 -8.41 8.53 4.44
CA LYS A 37 -9.72 9.15 4.33
C LYS A 37 -10.61 8.78 5.52
N GLU A 38 -10.70 7.49 5.85
CA GLU A 38 -11.48 7.00 7.00
C GLU A 38 -10.97 7.62 8.31
N MET A 39 -9.65 7.64 8.53
CA MET A 39 -9.04 8.29 9.70
C MET A 39 -9.40 9.80 9.81
N LYS A 40 -9.45 10.51 8.67
CA LYS A 40 -9.85 11.93 8.64
C LYS A 40 -11.33 12.10 8.94
N GLU A 41 -12.19 11.24 8.39
CA GLU A 41 -13.62 11.24 8.65
C GLU A 41 -13.90 11.00 10.14
N GLU A 42 -13.29 9.99 10.74
CA GLU A 42 -13.39 9.72 12.18
C GLU A 42 -12.90 10.89 13.04
N ALA A 43 -11.80 11.55 12.65
CA ALA A 43 -11.30 12.72 13.35
C ALA A 43 -12.28 13.91 13.25
N ALA A 44 -12.85 14.12 12.07
CA ALA A 44 -13.83 15.18 11.82
C ALA A 44 -15.13 14.95 12.59
N GLU A 45 -15.62 13.71 12.66
CA GLU A 45 -16.79 13.32 13.48
C GLU A 45 -16.57 13.61 14.98
N ARG A 46 -15.31 13.55 15.44
CA ARG A 46 -14.90 13.90 16.81
C ARG A 46 -14.66 15.41 17.00
N GLY A 47 -14.88 16.23 15.96
CA GLY A 47 -14.71 17.68 16.00
C GLY A 47 -13.27 18.16 15.86
N ALA A 48 -12.33 17.28 15.50
CA ALA A 48 -10.96 17.67 15.22
C ALA A 48 -10.84 18.35 13.84
N ASN A 49 -9.88 19.27 13.68
CA ASN A 49 -9.56 19.91 12.40
C ASN A 49 -8.21 19.44 11.81
N ALA A 50 -7.47 18.62 12.56
CA ALA A 50 -6.24 18.00 12.09
C ALA A 50 -6.01 16.63 12.78
N VAL A 51 -5.19 15.80 12.14
CA VAL A 51 -4.62 14.58 12.72
C VAL A 51 -3.10 14.73 12.67
N VAL A 52 -2.44 14.61 13.82
CA VAL A 52 -0.98 14.75 13.98
C VAL A 52 -0.36 13.46 14.47
N GLY A 53 0.94 13.29 14.22
CA GLY A 53 1.64 12.04 14.56
C GLY A 53 1.05 10.84 13.82
N VAL A 54 0.78 11.02 12.53
CA VAL A 54 0.22 9.96 11.67
C VAL A 54 1.25 8.87 11.46
N ASP A 55 0.82 7.63 11.62
CA ASP A 55 1.58 6.41 11.31
C ASP A 55 0.77 5.51 10.37
N LEU A 56 1.47 4.81 9.49
CA LEU A 56 0.89 3.94 8.47
C LEU A 56 1.58 2.58 8.49
N ASP A 57 0.83 1.57 8.91
CA ASP A 57 1.28 0.18 8.92
C ASP A 57 0.70 -0.60 7.75
N PHE A 58 1.55 -1.39 7.11
CA PHE A 58 1.20 -2.25 5.99
C PHE A 58 1.54 -3.69 6.36
N GLU A 59 0.52 -4.53 6.49
CA GLU A 59 0.71 -5.94 6.78
C GLU A 59 0.20 -6.79 5.62
N THR A 60 1.08 -7.64 5.09
CA THR A 60 0.69 -8.64 4.11
C THR A 60 0.12 -9.85 4.84
N LEU A 61 -1.14 -10.15 4.56
CA LEU A 61 -1.83 -11.33 5.07
C LEU A 61 -1.60 -12.51 4.11
N ARG A 62 -2.22 -13.65 4.41
CA ARG A 62 -2.21 -14.82 3.52
C ARG A 62 -3.00 -14.53 2.24
N ASP A 63 -2.64 -15.26 1.18
CA ASP A 63 -3.36 -15.27 -0.10
C ASP A 63 -3.40 -13.93 -0.86
N GLY A 64 -2.37 -13.10 -0.69
CA GLY A 64 -2.24 -11.84 -1.45
C GLY A 64 -3.17 -10.73 -0.97
N MET A 65 -3.80 -10.92 0.19
CA MET A 65 -4.50 -9.85 0.89
C MET A 65 -3.50 -8.97 1.66
N MET A 66 -3.83 -7.69 1.78
CA MET A 66 -3.03 -6.74 2.53
C MET A 66 -3.96 -5.90 3.41
N MET A 67 -3.54 -5.69 4.65
CA MET A 67 -4.15 -4.76 5.58
C MET A 67 -3.33 -3.49 5.61
N ILE A 68 -4.01 -2.34 5.61
CA ILE A 68 -3.40 -1.03 5.75
C ILE A 68 -4.06 -0.38 6.95
N VAL A 69 -3.27 0.02 7.93
CA VAL A 69 -3.75 0.67 9.15
C VAL A 69 -3.20 2.07 9.18
N ALA A 70 -4.08 3.06 9.34
CA ALA A 70 -3.71 4.44 9.58
C ALA A 70 -4.04 4.80 11.03
N SER A 71 -3.06 5.32 11.77
CA SER A 71 -3.26 5.77 13.14
C SER A 71 -2.71 7.18 13.33
N GLY A 72 -3.20 7.89 14.35
CA GLY A 72 -2.75 9.25 14.64
C GLY A 72 -3.55 9.89 15.77
N THR A 73 -3.20 11.12 16.12
CA THR A 73 -3.87 11.89 17.19
C THR A 73 -4.74 12.99 16.59
N ALA A 74 -6.05 12.90 16.80
CA ALA A 74 -7.00 13.93 16.40
C ALA A 74 -6.87 15.18 17.32
N VAL A 75 -6.67 16.35 16.73
CA VAL A 75 -6.45 17.62 17.47
C VAL A 75 -7.26 18.77 16.88
N ILE A 76 -7.48 19.80 17.71
CA ILE A 76 -8.01 21.10 17.27
C ILE A 76 -6.86 22.11 17.35
N LEU A 77 -6.41 22.57 16.19
CA LEU A 77 -5.47 23.67 16.07
C LEU A 77 -6.23 25.00 16.16
N LYS A 78 -5.66 25.97 16.89
CA LYS A 78 -6.18 27.34 17.04
C LYS A 78 -5.49 28.30 16.10
#